data_AF-A0A554QEK7-F1
#
_entry.id   AF-A0A554QEK7-F1
#
_cell.length_a   1.000
_cell.length_b   1.000
_cell.length_c   1.000
_cell.angle_alpha   90.00
_cell.angle_beta   90.00
_cell.angle_gamma   90.00
#
_symmetry.space_group_name_H-M   'P 1'
#
loop_
_entity.id
_entity.type
_entity.pdbx_description
1 polymer ?
#
loop_
_entity_poly.entity_id
_entity_poly.type
_entity_poly.pdbx_seq_one_letter_code
_entity_poly.pdbx_strand_id
1 'polypeptide(L)' 'MTNTCRREAALLAVFLAQFEPAAEGQKPTVTRLTAREIVQWREDYAQALQWSAATSFSADDVVAIKEMRRRYGFASAL' A
#
# COMPACT_ATOMS: atom_id res chain seq x y z
N MET A 1 -9.12 -17.25 2.08
CA MET A 1 -8.19 -16.25 2.64
C MET A 1 -7.30 -15.59 1.59
N THR A 2 -6.67 -16.35 0.70
CA THR A 2 -5.74 -15.85 -0.35
C THR A 2 -6.36 -14.79 -1.28
N ASN A 3 -7.60 -15.00 -1.71
CA ASN A 3 -8.30 -14.05 -2.60
C ASN A 3 -8.61 -12.71 -1.88
N THR A 4 -8.98 -12.76 -0.61
CA THR A 4 -9.22 -11.56 0.23
C THR A 4 -7.93 -10.76 0.42
N CYS A 5 -6.82 -11.39 0.80
CA CYS A 5 -5.55 -10.68 1.02
C CYS A 5 -5.06 -9.98 -0.25
N ARG A 6 -5.16 -10.66 -1.39
CA ARG A 6 -4.82 -10.10 -2.70
C ARG A 6 -5.68 -8.88 -3.04
N ARG A 7 -6.99 -8.99 -2.82
CA ARG A 7 -7.93 -7.88 -3.05
C ARG A 7 -7.60 -6.68 -2.17
N GLU A 8 -7.29 -6.92 -0.89
CA GLU A 8 -6.96 -5.84 0.05
C GLU A 8 -5.62 -5.18 -0.27
N ALA A 9 -4.63 -5.96 -0.70
CA ALA A 9 -3.38 -5.43 -1.22
C ALA A 9 -3.58 -4.61 -2.51
N ALA A 10 -4.46 -5.06 -3.41
CA ALA A 10 -4.80 -4.29 -4.61
C ALA A 10 -5.50 -2.96 -4.27
N LEU A 11 -6.40 -2.94 -3.29
CA LEU A 11 -7.04 -1.70 -2.82
C LEU A 11 -6.03 -0.74 -2.20
N LEU A 12 -5.08 -1.25 -1.41
CA LEU A 12 -3.96 -0.46 -0.90
C LEU A 12 -3.12 0.11 -2.03
N ALA A 13 -2.73 -0.71 -3.02
CA ALA A 13 -1.92 -0.27 -4.15
C ALA A 13 -2.62 0.86 -4.95
N VAL A 14 -3.92 0.72 -5.23
CA VAL A 14 -4.70 1.76 -5.93
C VAL A 14 -4.79 3.04 -5.11
N PHE A 15 -5.06 2.94 -3.80
CA PHE A 15 -5.10 4.10 -2.92
C PHE A 15 -3.74 4.79 -2.82
N LEU A 16 -2.64 4.03 -2.81
CA LEU A 16 -1.31 4.60 -2.74
C LEU A 16 -0.92 5.26 -4.07
N ALA A 17 -1.29 4.66 -5.21
CA ALA A 17 -1.02 5.19 -6.55
C ALA A 17 -1.62 6.60 -6.79
N GLN A 18 -2.69 6.99 -6.09
CA GLN A 18 -3.28 8.34 -6.23
C GLN A 18 -2.32 9.46 -5.77
N PHE A 19 -1.27 9.12 -5.02
CA PHE A 19 -0.25 10.04 -4.52
C PHE A 19 1.04 10.00 -5.34
N GLU A 20 1.16 9.04 -6.27
CA GLU A 20 2.31 8.94 -7.16
C GLU A 20 2.31 10.13 -8.14
N PRO A 21 3.47 10.79 -8.35
CA PRO A 21 3.55 11.85 -9.35
C PRO A 21 3.29 11.28 -10.74
N ALA A 22 2.38 11.92 -11.49
CA ALA A 22 1.96 11.43 -12.81
C ALA A 22 3.04 11.56 -13.90
N ALA A 23 4.15 12.25 -13.60
CA ALA A 23 5.27 12.45 -14.51
C ALA A 23 6.60 12.59 -13.75
N GLU A 24 7.70 12.23 -14.39
CA GLU A 24 9.05 12.48 -13.88
C GLU A 24 9.27 13.99 -13.65
N GLY A 25 9.76 14.34 -12.46
CA GLY A 25 9.96 15.74 -12.04
C GLY A 25 8.75 16.40 -11.39
N GLN A 26 7.58 15.76 -11.40
CA GLN A 26 6.42 16.24 -10.67
C GLN A 26 6.57 15.89 -9.18
N LYS A 27 6.31 16.86 -8.29
CA LYS A 27 6.29 16.58 -6.85
C LYS A 27 5.09 15.68 -6.55
N PRO A 28 5.25 14.62 -5.74
CA PRO A 28 4.12 13.82 -5.29
C PRO A 28 3.00 14.70 -4.75
N THR A 29 1.74 14.35 -5.06
CA THR A 29 0.56 15.08 -4.56
C THR A 29 0.45 15.03 -3.03
N VAL A 30 1.28 14.21 -2.38
CA VAL A 30 1.60 14.26 -0.95
C VAL A 30 2.38 15.53 -0.58
N THR A 31 1.71 16.66 -0.74
CA THR A 31 2.13 18.02 -0.35
C THR A 31 2.28 18.20 1.16
N ARG A 32 1.91 17.19 1.98
CA ARG A 32 1.98 17.21 3.44
C ARG A 32 2.94 16.19 4.05
N LEU A 33 3.55 15.31 3.26
CA LEU A 33 4.46 14.29 3.80
C LEU A 33 5.90 14.81 3.86
N THR A 34 6.56 14.51 4.95
CA THR A 34 8.01 14.66 5.12
C THR A 34 8.75 13.70 4.18
N ALA A 35 10.04 13.97 3.92
CA ALA A 35 10.86 13.10 3.07
C ALA A 35 10.89 11.64 3.56
N ARG A 36 10.86 11.43 4.88
CA ARG A 36 10.80 10.09 5.49
C ARG A 36 9.46 9.40 5.19
N GLU A 37 8.35 10.13 5.30
CA GLU A 37 7.03 9.59 5.00
C GLU A 37 6.85 9.29 3.51
N ILE A 38 7.53 10.03 2.62
CA ILE A 38 7.57 9.71 1.19
C ILE A 38 8.31 8.39 0.93
N VAL A 39 9.44 8.15 1.60
CA VAL A 39 10.17 6.87 1.48
C VAL A 39 9.30 5.71 1.97
N GLN A 40 8.71 5.84 3.16
CA GLN A 40 7.80 4.83 3.70
C GLN A 40 6.61 4.57 2.78
N TRP A 41 6.01 5.63 2.21
CA TRP A 41 4.91 5.49 1.25
C TRP A 41 5.32 4.75 -0.01
N ARG A 42 6.52 4.99 -0.55
CA ARG A 42 7.05 4.25 -1.72
C ARG A 42 7.26 2.77 -1.43
N GLU A 43 7.83 2.46 -0.26
CA GLU A 43 8.02 1.08 0.19
C GLU A 43 6.68 0.38 0.37
N ASP A 44 5.72 1.04 1.02
CA ASP A 44 4.37 0.52 1.24
C ASP A 44 3.64 0.25 -0.08
N TYR A 45 3.79 1.16 -1.06
CA TYR A 45 3.22 1.00 -2.40
C TYR A 45 3.82 -0.19 -3.15
N ALA A 46 5.15 -0.32 -3.18
CA ALA A 46 5.83 -1.43 -3.83
C ALA A 46 5.43 -2.77 -3.21
N GLN A 47 5.34 -2.83 -1.87
CA GLN A 47 4.93 -4.02 -1.15
C GLN A 47 3.46 -4.39 -1.44
N ALA A 48 2.56 -3.41 -1.47
CA ALA A 48 1.15 -3.62 -1.82
C ALA A 48 0.99 -4.15 -3.26
N LEU A 49 1.76 -3.61 -4.21
CA LEU A 49 1.80 -4.12 -5.59
C LEU A 49 2.27 -5.58 -5.64
N GLN A 50 3.36 -5.92 -4.95
CA GLN A 50 3.87 -7.28 -4.90
C GLN A 50 2.82 -8.26 -4.33
N TRP A 51 2.18 -7.90 -3.21
CA TRP A 51 1.10 -8.70 -2.63
C TRP A 51 -0.12 -8.82 -3.53
N SER A 52 -0.46 -7.78 -4.31
CA SER A 52 -1.58 -7.83 -5.26
C SER A 52 -1.39 -8.86 -6.37
N ALA A 53 -0.14 -9.20 -6.71
CA ALA A 53 0.22 -10.22 -7.69
C ALA A 53 0.56 -11.59 -7.05
N ALA A 54 0.62 -11.67 -5.72
CA ALA A 54 1.06 -12.87 -5.02
C ALA A 54 0.07 -14.04 -5.15
N THR A 55 0.60 -15.24 -5.37
CA THR A 55 -0.18 -16.49 -5.47
C THR A 55 -0.46 -17.11 -4.09
N SER A 56 0.37 -16.82 -3.10
CA SER A 56 0.27 -17.27 -1.71
C SER A 56 0.63 -16.15 -0.72
N PHE A 57 0.18 -16.29 0.53
CA PHE A 57 0.47 -15.36 1.63
C PHE A 57 0.88 -16.15 2.87
N SER A 58 1.91 -15.68 3.55
CA SER A 58 2.28 -16.14 4.89
C SER A 58 1.38 -15.50 5.96
N ALA A 59 1.44 -16.00 7.20
CA ALA A 59 0.76 -15.36 8.32
C ALA A 59 1.29 -13.95 8.58
N ASP A 60 2.59 -13.74 8.38
CA ASP A 60 3.24 -12.44 8.54
C ASP A 60 2.76 -11.44 7.47
N ASP A 61 2.58 -11.89 6.23
CA ASP A 61 2.01 -11.04 5.17
C ASP A 61 0.60 -10.56 5.54
N VAL A 62 -0.21 -11.44 6.13
CA VAL A 62 -1.58 -11.07 6.56
C VAL A 62 -1.53 -10.02 7.67
N VAL A 63 -0.63 -10.17 8.64
CA VAL A 63 -0.42 -9.17 9.71
C VAL A 63 0.07 -7.85 9.13
N ALA A 64 1.03 -7.89 8.21
CA ALA A 64 1.61 -6.71 7.58
C ALA A 64 0.56 -5.94 6.76
N ILE A 65 -0.30 -6.62 6.00
CA ILE A 65 -1.44 -6.00 5.30
C ILE A 65 -2.38 -5.32 6.30
N LYS A 66 -2.70 -5.98 7.43
CA LYS A 66 -3.58 -5.41 8.47
C LYS A 66 -2.98 -4.16 9.13
N GLU A 67 -1.67 -4.14 9.37
CA GLU A 67 -0.99 -2.96 9.90
C GLU A 67 -0.94 -1.82 8.87
N MET A 68 -0.63 -2.12 7.61
CA MET A 68 -0.60 -1.12 6.54
C MET A 68 -1.99 -0.48 6.33
N ARG A 69 -3.07 -1.27 6.36
CA ARG A 69 -4.45 -0.75 6.32
C ARG A 69 -4.75 0.23 7.45
N ARG A 70 -4.36 -0.11 8.68
CA ARG A 70 -4.54 0.76 9.85
C ARG A 70 -3.78 2.07 9.69
N ARG A 71 -2.54 2.02 9.20
CA ARG A 71 -1.71 3.21 8.92
C ARG A 71 -2.39 4.17 7.95
N TYR A 72 -3.08 3.66 6.93
CA TYR A 72 -3.77 4.45 5.92
C TYR A 72 -5.26 4.69 6.21
N GLY A 73 -5.75 4.35 7.41
CA GLY A 73 -7.12 4.66 7.83
C GLY A 73 -8.21 3.80 7.17
N PHE A 74 -7.86 2.67 6.57
CA PHE A 74 -8.86 1.70 6.09
C PHE A 74 -9.54 1.05 7.29
N ALA A 75 -10.83 1.30 7.47
CA ALA A 75 -11.63 0.60 8.48
C ALA A 75 -11.57 -0.92 8.21
N SER A 76 -11.28 -1.70 9.26
CA SER A 76 -11.01 -3.12 9.15
C SER A 76 -12.23 -3.88 8.59
N ALA A 77 -12.01 -4.68 7.54
CA ALA A 77 -12.93 -5.73 7.10
C ALA A 77 -12.20 -7.07 6.96
N LEU A 78 -11.16 -7.28 7.76
CA LEU A 78 -10.19 -8.38 7.65
C LEU A 78 -9.96 -9.11 8.98
#